data_AF-A0A5K0Z921-F1
#
_entry.id   AF-A0A5K0Z921-F1
#
_cell.length_a   1.000
_cell.length_b   1.000
_cell.length_c   1.000
_cell.angle_alpha   90.00
_cell.angle_beta   90.00
_cell.angle_gamma   90.00
#
_symmetry.space_group_name_H-M   'P 1'
#
loop_
_entity.id
_entity.type
_entity.pdbx_description
1 polymer ?
#
loop_
_entity_poly.entity_id
_entity_poly.type
_entity_poly.pdbx_seq_one_letter_code
_entity_poly.pdbx_strand_id
1 'polypeptide(L)'
;EEAVMALLNYMYSEKVTTTSPPALLDILMAADKFEVASCMRQCSTVLRNLPMTPESALLYLELPSSVLMADAVQPLTDAAKQFLAKRFKDLS
;
A
#
# COMPACT_ATOMS: atom_id res chain seq x y z
N GLU A 1 -4.27 16.48 -6.53
CA GLU A 1 -4.69 17.00 -5.21
C GLU A 1 -5.56 16.04 -4.40
N GLU A 2 -6.24 15.09 -5.04
CA GLU A 2 -7.16 14.14 -4.36
C GLU A 2 -6.51 13.34 -3.22
N ALA A 3 -5.27 12.87 -3.38
CA ALA A 3 -4.55 12.15 -2.34
C ALA A 3 -4.30 12.98 -1.06
N VAL A 4 -4.03 14.29 -1.23
CA VAL A 4 -3.83 15.20 -0.09
C VAL A 4 -5.14 15.46 0.62
N MET A 5 -6.23 15.65 -0.11
CA MET A 5 -7.56 15.81 0.47
C MET A 5 -8.02 14.55 1.21
N ALA A 6 -7.73 13.37 0.66
CA ALA A 6 -7.99 12.10 1.34
C ALA A 6 -7.14 11.93 2.61
N LEU A 7 -5.88 12.39 2.61
CA LEU A 7 -5.04 12.40 3.80
C LEU A 7 -5.58 13.38 4.87
N LEU A 8 -6.04 14.56 4.48
CA LEU A 8 -6.69 15.50 5.41
C LEU A 8 -7.93 14.86 6.02
N ASN A 9 -8.79 14.24 5.21
CA ASN A 9 -9.97 13.54 5.69
C ASN A 9 -9.61 12.36 6.61
N TYR A 10 -8.49 11.67 6.33
CA TYR A 10 -7.94 10.65 7.21
C TYR A 10 -7.53 11.23 8.56
N MET A 11 -6.85 12.38 8.61
CA MET A 11 -6.45 12.99 9.88
C MET A 11 -7.65 13.41 10.75
N TYR A 12 -8.80 13.74 10.15
CA TYR A 12 -10.02 14.09 10.89
C TYR A 12 -10.90 12.87 11.23
N SER A 13 -10.96 11.85 10.37
CA SER A 13 -11.88 10.71 10.53
C SER A 13 -11.21 9.39 10.92
N GLU A 14 -9.88 9.34 10.86
CA GLU A 14 -9.02 8.16 11.03
C GLU A 14 -9.36 7.00 10.08
N LYS A 15 -10.02 7.29 8.94
CA LYS A 15 -10.47 6.29 7.98
C LYS A 15 -10.07 6.62 6.55
N VAL A 16 -9.49 5.64 5.88
CA VAL A 16 -9.27 5.68 4.43
C VAL A 16 -10.57 5.29 3.74
N THR A 17 -11.12 6.19 2.93
CA THR A 17 -12.45 6.04 2.30
C THR A 17 -12.41 5.40 0.92
N THR A 18 -11.22 5.26 0.32
CA THR A 18 -11.04 4.65 -1.00
C THR A 18 -10.61 3.20 -0.90
N THR A 19 -11.11 2.38 -1.82
CA THR A 19 -10.72 0.98 -2.01
C THR A 19 -10.08 0.73 -3.37
N SER A 20 -9.76 1.79 -4.11
CA SER A 20 -9.10 1.69 -5.42
C SER A 20 -7.59 1.54 -5.22
N PRO A 21 -6.94 0.47 -5.73
CA PRO A 21 -5.49 0.27 -5.58
C PRO A 21 -4.62 1.47 -5.99
N PRO A 22 -4.80 2.10 -7.18
CA PRO A 22 -3.98 3.26 -7.55
C PRO A 22 -4.22 4.46 -6.61
N ALA A 23 -5.47 4.74 -6.23
CA ALA A 23 -5.76 5.84 -5.31
C ALA A 23 -5.17 5.61 -3.91
N LEU A 24 -5.14 4.36 -3.44
CA LEU A 24 -4.50 3.99 -2.17
C LEU A 24 -2.98 4.18 -2.23
N LEU A 25 -2.35 3.89 -3.37
CA LEU A 25 -0.93 4.14 -3.57
C LEU A 25 -0.62 5.63 -3.58
N ASP A 26 -1.43 6.44 -4.26
CA ASP A 26 -1.26 7.90 -4.26
C ASP A 26 -1.39 8.48 -2.84
N ILE A 27 -2.35 8.00 -2.04
CA ILE A 27 -2.50 8.38 -0.63
C ILE A 27 -1.31 7.92 0.20
N LEU A 28 -0.81 6.69 -0.04
CA LEU A 28 0.36 6.16 0.65
C LEU A 28 1.60 7.00 0.37
N MET A 29 1.83 7.41 -0.89
CA MET A 29 2.92 8.30 -1.26
C MET A 29 2.78 9.70 -0.64
N ALA A 30 1.55 10.23 -0.57
CA ALA A 30 1.29 11.47 0.14
C ALA A 30 1.57 11.31 1.65
N ALA A 31 1.07 10.24 2.26
CA ALA A 31 1.28 9.94 3.67
C ALA A 31 2.75 9.75 4.02
N ASP A 32 3.55 9.14 3.13
CA ASP A 32 5.01 9.03 3.28
C ASP A 32 5.67 10.41 3.30
N LYS A 33 5.32 11.27 2.34
CA LYS A 33 5.82 12.66 2.26
C LYS A 33 5.51 13.48 3.52
N PHE A 34 4.37 13.22 4.17
CA PHE A 34 3.96 13.90 5.41
C PHE A 34 4.24 13.07 6.68
N GLU A 35 4.97 11.96 6.56
CA GLU A 35 5.38 11.07 7.65
C GLU A 35 4.22 10.53 8.51
N VAL A 36 3.05 10.33 7.90
CA VAL A 36 1.83 9.83 8.57
C VAL A 36 1.80 8.30 8.55
N ALA A 37 2.61 7.69 9.43
CA ALA A 37 2.80 6.24 9.50
C ALA A 37 1.49 5.44 9.71
N SER A 38 0.53 5.97 10.46
CA SER A 38 -0.78 5.33 10.68
C SER A 38 -1.57 5.16 9.38
N CYS A 39 -1.60 6.22 8.55
CA CYS A 39 -2.26 6.20 7.24
C CYS A 39 -1.60 5.18 6.31
N MET A 40 -0.26 5.13 6.30
CA MET A 40 0.49 4.17 5.48
C MET A 40 0.20 2.71 5.88
N ARG A 41 0.14 2.41 7.18
CA ARG A 41 -0.21 1.06 7.68
C ARG A 41 -1.63 0.67 7.28
N GLN A 42 -2.57 1.62 7.33
CA GLN A 42 -3.95 1.36 6.94
C GLN A 42 -4.08 1.15 5.43
N CYS A 43 -3.44 1.99 4.61
CA CYS A 43 -3.40 1.81 3.16
C CYS A 43 -2.80 0.44 2.80
N SER A 44 -1.69 0.08 3.44
CA SER A 44 -1.05 -1.24 3.27
C SER A 44 -1.97 -2.40 3.64
N THR A 45 -2.74 -2.25 4.73
CA THR A 45 -3.71 -3.26 5.16
C THR A 45 -4.86 -3.40 4.17
N VAL A 46 -5.38 -2.29 3.65
CA VAL A 46 -6.46 -2.32 2.64
C VAL A 46 -5.95 -2.92 1.34
N LEU A 47 -4.79 -2.48 0.83
CA LEU A 47 -4.16 -3.01 -0.38
C LEU A 47 -3.93 -4.53 -0.29
N ARG A 48 -3.50 -5.03 0.86
CA ARG A 48 -3.32 -6.48 1.09
C ARG A 48 -4.63 -7.28 1.00
N ASN A 49 -5.76 -6.68 1.35
CA ASN A 49 -7.07 -7.34 1.31
C ASN A 49 -7.72 -7.29 -0.08
N LEU A 50 -7.18 -6.50 -1.01
CA LEU A 50 -7.65 -6.44 -2.39
C LEU A 50 -7.06 -7.60 -3.22
N PRO A 51 -7.72 -8.00 -4.31
CA PRO A 51 -7.18 -9.01 -5.22
C PRO A 51 -5.81 -8.58 -5.74
N MET A 52 -4.79 -9.36 -5.43
CA MET A 52 -3.43 -9.11 -5.88
C MET A 52 -3.19 -9.80 -7.22
N THR A 53 -2.73 -9.05 -8.21
CA THR A 53 -2.22 -9.57 -9.49
C THR A 53 -0.68 -9.58 -9.49
N PRO A 54 -0.02 -10.36 -10.37
CA PRO A 54 1.44 -10.36 -10.47
C PRO A 54 2.02 -8.96 -10.70
N GLU A 55 1.39 -8.15 -11.53
CA GLU A 55 1.81 -6.78 -11.84
C GLU A 55 1.75 -5.90 -10.57
N SER A 56 0.66 -5.99 -9.80
CA SER A 56 0.54 -5.27 -8.54
C SER A 56 1.53 -5.76 -7.48
N ALA A 57 1.81 -7.06 -7.43
CA ALA A 57 2.75 -7.63 -6.47
C ALA A 57 4.19 -7.15 -6.74
N LEU A 58 4.59 -7.06 -8.03
CA LEU A 58 5.88 -6.49 -8.41
C LEU A 58 5.98 -5.02 -7.98
N LEU A 59 4.95 -4.21 -8.23
CA LEU A 59 4.92 -2.82 -7.78
C LEU A 59 5.05 -2.71 -6.25
N TYR A 60 4.40 -3.59 -5.49
CA TYR A 60 4.49 -3.59 -4.02
C TYR A 60 5.85 -4.02 -3.46
N LEU A 61 6.64 -4.75 -4.25
CA LEU A 61 8.03 -5.09 -3.91
C LEU A 61 8.97 -3.90 -4.07
N GLU A 62 8.68 -2.99 -5.00
CA GLU A 62 9.48 -1.81 -5.26
C GLU A 62 9.16 -0.66 -4.29
N LEU A 63 7.94 -0.63 -3.75
CA LEU A 63 7.47 0.39 -2.80
C LEU A 63 8.42 0.69 -1.63
N PRO A 64 8.94 -0.30 -0.86
CA PRO A 64 9.83 -0.04 0.28
C PRO A 64 11.09 0.76 -0.07
N SER A 65 11.55 0.71 -1.32
CA SER A 65 12.71 1.48 -1.78
C SER A 65 12.38 2.94 -2.09
N SER A 66 11.09 3.23 -2.33
CA SER A 66 10.60 4.54 -2.76
C SER A 66 9.98 5.36 -1.63
N VAL A 67 9.73 4.75 -0.47
CA VAL A 67 9.11 5.39 0.70
C VAL A 67 10.09 5.52 1.86
N LEU A 68 10.05 6.63 2.58
CA LEU A 68 10.86 6.88 3.77
C LEU A 68 10.44 5.98 4.95
N MET A 69 9.15 5.72 5.08
CA MET A 69 8.55 4.90 6.16
C MET A 69 8.34 3.45 5.72
N ALA A 70 9.40 2.79 5.25
CA ALA A 70 9.37 1.43 4.70
C ALA A 70 8.77 0.37 5.67
N ASP A 71 8.92 0.57 6.99
CA ASP A 71 8.35 -0.32 8.01
C ASP A 71 6.82 -0.36 7.97
N ALA A 72 6.17 0.72 7.54
CA ALA A 72 4.71 0.79 7.45
C ALA A 72 4.14 -0.09 6.32
N VAL A 73 4.96 -0.39 5.30
CA VAL A 73 4.58 -1.17 4.12
C VAL A 73 5.11 -2.60 4.14
N GLN A 74 5.95 -2.97 5.11
CA GLN A 74 6.49 -4.34 5.27
C GLN A 74 5.42 -5.44 5.15
N PRO A 75 4.24 -5.34 5.82
CA PRO A 75 3.22 -6.38 5.72
C PRO A 75 2.64 -6.55 4.31
N LEU A 76 2.63 -5.49 3.51
CA LEU A 76 2.18 -5.53 2.11
C LEU A 76 3.24 -6.20 1.22
N THR A 77 4.51 -5.81 1.40
CA THR A 77 5.64 -6.39 0.67
C THR A 77 5.79 -7.87 0.95
N ASP A 78 5.65 -8.31 2.19
CA ASP A 78 5.71 -9.74 2.53
C ASP A 78 4.55 -10.53 1.95
N ALA A 79 3.34 -9.96 1.91
CA ALA A 79 2.21 -10.57 1.22
C ALA A 79 2.48 -10.69 -0.30
N ALA A 80 3.09 -9.68 -0.92
CA ALA A 80 3.47 -9.72 -2.33
C ALA A 80 4.52 -10.81 -2.62
N LYS A 81 5.55 -10.96 -1.77
CA LYS A 81 6.53 -12.06 -1.86
C LYS A 81 5.85 -13.42 -1.78
N GLN A 82 4.95 -13.61 -0.81
CA GLN A 82 4.24 -14.88 -0.63
C GLN A 82 3.32 -15.20 -1.81
N PHE A 83 2.61 -14.19 -2.33
CA PHE A 83 1.75 -14.33 -3.50
C PHE A 83 2.55 -14.81 -4.72
N LEU A 84 3.67 -14.14 -5.03
CA LEU A 84 4.54 -14.52 -6.13
C LEU A 84 5.15 -15.91 -5.91
N ALA A 85 5.67 -16.20 -4.72
CA ALA A 85 6.25 -17.51 -4.41
C ALA A 85 5.24 -18.65 -4.59
N LYS A 86 3.98 -18.46 -4.21
CA LYS A 86 2.91 -19.44 -4.44
C LYS A 86 2.63 -19.61 -5.93
N ARG A 87 2.50 -18.51 -6.67
CA ARG A 87 2.25 -18.53 -8.13
C ARG A 87 3.37 -19.20 -8.92
N PHE A 88 4.63 -18.95 -8.56
CA PHE A 88 5.77 -19.63 -9.21
C PHE A 88 5.81 -21.12 -8.91
N LYS A 89 5.42 -21.55 -7.70
CA LYS A 89 5.29 -22.98 -7.36
C LYS A 89 4.16 -23.66 -8.12
N ASP A 90 3.05 -22.98 -8.32
CA ASP A 90 1.91 -23.51 -9.09
C ASP A 90 2.24 -23.63 -10.60
N LEU A 91 3.28 -22.94 -11.07
CA LEU A 91 3.73 -22.97 -12.48
C LEU A 91 4.81 -24.03 -12.75
N SER A 92 5.34 -24.68 -11.71
CA SER A 92 6.38 -25.72 -11.78
C SER A 92 5.80 -27.12 -11.67
#